data_AF-A0A2N0NDA5-F1
#
_entry.id   AF-A0A2N0NDA5-F1
#
_cell.length_a   1.000
_cell.length_b   1.000
_cell.length_c   1.000
_cell.angle_alpha   90.00
_cell.angle_beta   90.00
_cell.angle_gamma   90.00
#
_symmetry.space_group_name_H-M   'P 1'
#
loop_
_entity.id
_entity.type
_entity.pdbx_description
1 polymer ?
#
loop_
_entity_poly.entity_id
_entity_poly.type
_entity_poly.pdbx_seq_one_letter_code
_entity_poly.pdbx_strand_id
1 'polypeptide(L)'
;MKFLENNGKNLKEFYTGENNKDLSLSIARFCPNLKNLFVLFNNGELDVLKTILISCQYLESIKIWCGINYLSEKEVLETVAKYSTNNFCELKIHHITTSDASPDDLESFFICWERRTPKKLLSF
;
A
#
# COMPACT_ATOMS: atom_id res chain seq x y z
N MET A 1 15.84 -7.14 -10.63
CA MET A 1 14.58 -6.87 -11.36
C MET A 1 14.14 -7.96 -12.33
N LYS A 2 15.03 -8.67 -13.07
CA LYS A 2 14.65 -9.76 -13.99
C LYS A 2 13.67 -10.79 -13.41
N PHE A 3 13.76 -11.07 -12.10
CA PHE A 3 12.81 -11.94 -11.42
C PHE A 3 11.36 -11.43 -11.50
N LEU A 4 11.10 -10.15 -11.18
CA LEU A 4 9.77 -9.56 -11.25
C LEU A 4 9.29 -9.45 -12.70
N GLU A 5 10.18 -9.11 -13.63
CA GLU A 5 9.85 -9.07 -15.06
C GLU A 5 9.37 -10.44 -15.58
N ASN A 6 10.06 -11.52 -15.20
CA ASN A 6 9.75 -12.87 -15.66
C ASN A 6 8.57 -13.52 -14.91
N ASN A 7 8.42 -13.22 -13.61
CA ASN A 7 7.49 -13.95 -12.73
C ASN A 7 6.36 -13.10 -12.17
N GLY A 8 6.43 -11.77 -12.26
CA GLY A 8 5.56 -10.84 -11.53
C GLY A 8 4.07 -11.04 -11.80
N LYS A 9 3.69 -11.37 -13.04
CA LYS A 9 2.29 -11.67 -13.40
C LYS A 9 1.71 -12.88 -12.64
N ASN A 10 2.55 -13.80 -12.18
CA ASN A 10 2.15 -14.99 -11.44
C ASN A 10 2.22 -14.80 -9.92
N LEU A 11 2.87 -13.74 -9.44
CA LEU A 11 2.98 -13.46 -8.01
C LEU A 11 1.64 -13.02 -7.43
N LYS A 12 1.28 -13.64 -6.30
CA LYS A 12 0.16 -13.24 -5.46
C LYS A 12 0.61 -12.52 -4.20
N GLU A 13 1.80 -12.81 -3.73
CA GLU A 13 2.36 -12.20 -2.53
C GLU A 13 3.81 -11.84 -2.77
N PHE A 14 4.23 -10.71 -2.21
CA PHE A 14 5.61 -10.25 -2.27
C PHE A 14 5.94 -9.47 -1.01
N TYR A 15 6.94 -9.93 -0.27
CA TYR A 15 7.38 -9.31 0.97
C TYR A 15 8.88 -9.05 0.88
N THR A 16 9.28 -7.80 1.06
CA THR A 16 10.68 -7.41 1.08
C THR A 16 10.90 -6.30 2.11
N GLY A 17 12.01 -6.41 2.84
CA GLY A 17 12.53 -5.33 3.68
C GLY A 17 13.49 -4.40 2.92
N GLU A 18 13.60 -4.56 1.59
CA GLU A 18 14.42 -3.66 0.78
C GLU A 18 13.73 -2.31 0.59
N ASN A 19 14.47 -1.25 0.89
CA ASN A 19 14.08 0.13 0.68
C ASN A 19 14.73 0.63 -0.61
N ASN A 20 14.15 0.25 -1.75
CA ASN A 20 14.66 0.58 -3.08
C ASN A 20 13.51 1.05 -3.98
N LYS A 21 13.55 2.33 -4.36
CA LYS A 21 12.55 2.95 -5.25
C LYS A 21 12.34 2.19 -6.55
N ASP A 22 13.41 1.75 -7.20
CA ASP A 22 13.32 1.07 -8.49
C ASP A 22 12.71 -0.34 -8.36
N LEU A 23 12.93 -1.00 -7.21
CA LEU A 23 12.24 -2.24 -6.88
C LEU A 23 10.74 -2.00 -6.75
N SER A 24 10.32 -0.99 -5.98
CA SER A 24 8.91 -0.62 -5.79
C SER A 24 8.22 -0.25 -7.11
N LEU A 25 8.89 0.50 -7.97
CA LEU A 25 8.39 0.81 -9.32
C LEU A 25 8.30 -0.44 -10.21
N SER A 26 9.25 -1.36 -10.08
CA SER A 26 9.22 -2.64 -10.80
C SER A 26 8.04 -3.51 -10.34
N ILE A 27 7.71 -3.51 -9.04
CA ILE A 27 6.52 -4.21 -8.52
C ILE A 27 5.26 -3.65 -9.18
N ALA A 28 5.09 -2.32 -9.18
CA ALA A 28 3.94 -1.69 -9.82
C ALA A 28 3.83 -2.07 -11.31
N ARG A 29 4.96 -2.14 -12.01
CA ARG A 29 5.00 -2.43 -13.45
C ARG A 29 4.74 -3.90 -13.78
N PHE A 30 5.31 -4.83 -13.02
CA PHE A 30 5.37 -6.24 -13.41
C PHE A 30 4.46 -7.17 -12.61
N CYS A 31 3.90 -6.71 -11.49
CA CYS A 31 3.08 -7.52 -10.58
C CYS A 31 1.60 -7.07 -10.53
N PRO A 32 0.86 -7.03 -11.65
CA PRO A 32 -0.52 -6.52 -11.65
C PRO A 32 -1.49 -7.38 -10.83
N ASN A 33 -1.17 -8.67 -10.64
CA ASN A 33 -2.01 -9.68 -9.99
C ASN A 33 -1.71 -9.88 -8.49
N LEU A 34 -0.88 -9.01 -7.92
CA LEU A 34 -0.46 -9.06 -6.53
C LEU A 34 -1.65 -8.80 -5.61
N LYS A 35 -1.76 -9.58 -4.54
CA LYS A 35 -2.78 -9.47 -3.49
C LYS A 35 -2.22 -8.93 -2.19
N ASN A 36 -1.04 -9.40 -1.79
CA ASN A 36 -0.41 -9.01 -0.52
C ASN A 36 0.98 -8.45 -0.78
N LEU A 37 1.27 -7.27 -0.21
CA LEU A 37 2.55 -6.59 -0.38
C LEU A 37 3.13 -6.12 0.96
N PHE A 38 4.43 -6.34 1.15
CA PHE A 38 5.24 -5.59 2.10
C PHE A 38 6.47 -5.06 1.38
N VAL A 39 6.65 -3.74 1.43
CA VAL A 39 7.81 -3.03 0.89
C VAL A 39 8.02 -1.76 1.70
N LEU A 40 9.27 -1.28 1.76
CA LEU A 40 9.63 -0.05 2.46
C LEU A 40 9.63 1.14 1.48
N PHE A 41 9.25 2.30 1.99
CA PHE A 41 9.24 3.56 1.25
C PHE A 41 10.03 4.62 2.02
N ASN A 42 10.96 5.31 1.38
CA ASN A 42 11.61 6.48 1.96
C ASN A 42 10.64 7.66 2.06
N ASN A 43 11.00 8.63 2.90
CA ASN A 43 10.40 9.96 2.83
C ASN A 43 10.47 10.52 1.39
N GLY A 44 9.37 11.11 0.92
CA GLY A 44 9.24 11.65 -0.43
C GLY A 44 8.88 10.61 -1.51
N GLU A 45 8.67 9.33 -1.17
CA GLU A 45 8.27 8.28 -2.12
C GLU A 45 6.77 8.03 -2.19
N LEU A 46 5.95 9.01 -1.80
CA LEU A 46 4.49 8.89 -1.81
C LEU A 46 3.91 8.58 -3.19
N ASP A 47 4.50 9.16 -4.24
CA ASP A 47 4.12 8.88 -5.63
C ASP A 47 4.37 7.41 -6.03
N VAL A 48 5.33 6.74 -5.40
CA VAL A 48 5.62 5.32 -5.64
C VAL A 48 4.53 4.46 -5.02
N LEU A 49 4.13 4.75 -3.78
CA LEU A 49 3.00 4.10 -3.12
C LEU A 49 1.73 4.26 -3.96
N LYS A 50 1.43 5.49 -4.40
CA LYS A 50 0.31 5.77 -5.30
C LYS A 50 0.37 4.95 -6.59
N THR A 51 1.55 4.87 -7.20
CA THR A 51 1.75 4.10 -8.45
C THR A 51 1.47 2.61 -8.23
N ILE A 52 1.88 2.03 -7.09
CA ILE A 52 1.58 0.65 -6.73
C ILE A 52 0.07 0.44 -6.54
N LEU A 53 -0.59 1.31 -5.75
CA LEU A 53 -2.03 1.18 -5.48
C LEU A 53 -2.88 1.21 -6.76
N ILE A 54 -2.48 2.03 -7.74
CA ILE A 54 -3.17 2.14 -9.03
C ILE A 54 -2.87 0.94 -9.95
N SER A 55 -1.62 0.49 -9.99
CA SER A 55 -1.17 -0.53 -10.95
C SER A 55 -1.49 -1.95 -10.51
N CYS A 56 -1.40 -2.24 -9.21
CA CYS A 56 -1.72 -3.54 -8.62
C CYS A 56 -3.22 -3.64 -8.29
N GLN A 57 -4.07 -3.74 -9.32
CA GLN A 57 -5.53 -3.63 -9.14
C GLN A 57 -6.16 -4.73 -8.27
N TYR A 58 -5.48 -5.86 -8.09
CA TYR A 58 -5.90 -6.97 -7.25
C TYR A 58 -5.34 -6.91 -5.82
N LEU A 59 -4.66 -5.83 -5.44
CA LEU A 59 -4.08 -5.69 -4.12
C LEU A 59 -5.19 -5.65 -3.06
N GLU A 60 -5.14 -6.61 -2.14
CA GLU A 60 -6.06 -6.78 -1.03
C GLU A 60 -5.44 -6.18 0.25
N SER A 61 -4.12 -6.34 0.43
CA SER A 61 -3.39 -5.90 1.62
C SER A 61 -2.03 -5.27 1.30
N ILE A 62 -1.67 -4.23 2.06
CA ILE A 62 -0.30 -3.71 2.11
C ILE A 62 0.16 -3.47 3.54
N LYS A 63 1.41 -3.84 3.83
CA LYS A 63 2.13 -3.46 5.05
C LYS A 63 3.15 -2.36 4.72
N ILE A 64 3.16 -1.30 5.51
CA ILE A 64 4.01 -0.12 5.33
C ILE A 64 4.68 0.26 6.66
N TRP A 65 5.92 0.75 6.59
CA TRP A 65 6.59 1.37 7.72
C TRP A 65 6.41 2.89 7.67
N CYS A 66 6.10 3.49 8.81
CA CYS A 66 5.91 4.94 8.95
C CYS A 66 6.83 5.51 10.04
N GLY A 67 7.16 6.80 9.92
CA GLY A 67 7.97 7.55 10.88
C GLY A 67 9.28 8.07 10.30
N ILE A 68 10.27 8.34 11.17
CA ILE A 68 11.56 8.93 10.78
C ILE A 68 12.22 8.13 9.64
N ASN A 69 12.61 8.84 8.56
CA ASN A 69 13.17 8.33 7.30
C ASN A 69 12.20 7.59 6.36
N TYR A 70 10.97 7.31 6.79
CA TYR A 70 9.91 6.69 5.99
C TYR A 70 8.80 7.70 5.69
N LEU A 71 7.70 7.24 5.10
CA LEU A 71 6.52 8.07 4.89
C LEU A 71 5.86 8.44 6.22
N SER A 72 5.20 9.59 6.27
CA SER A 72 4.32 9.92 7.40
C SER A 72 3.07 9.03 7.38
N GLU A 73 2.52 8.73 8.56
CA GLU A 73 1.30 7.94 8.66
C GLU A 73 0.12 8.68 8.02
N LYS A 74 0.05 10.00 8.24
CA LYS A 74 -0.97 10.86 7.63
C LYS A 74 -0.96 10.76 6.11
N GLU A 75 0.19 10.92 5.45
CA GLU A 75 0.28 10.82 3.99
C GLU A 75 -0.10 9.44 3.48
N VAL A 76 0.28 8.38 4.21
CA VAL A 76 -0.10 7.00 3.88
C VAL A 76 -1.61 6.82 3.97
N LEU A 77 -2.25 7.27 5.05
CA LEU A 77 -3.70 7.19 5.22
C LEU A 77 -4.43 7.92 4.09
N GLU A 78 -4.07 9.18 3.81
CA GLU A 78 -4.67 9.97 2.73
C GLU A 78 -4.50 9.31 1.35
N THR A 79 -3.31 8.79 1.08
CA THR A 79 -2.99 8.13 -0.20
C THR A 79 -3.75 6.82 -0.35
N VAL A 80 -3.81 6.00 0.69
CA VAL A 80 -4.54 4.73 0.69
C VAL A 80 -6.03 4.98 0.55
N ALA A 81 -6.61 5.95 1.26
CA ALA A 81 -8.02 6.29 1.14
C ALA A 81 -8.40 6.72 -0.28
N LYS A 82 -7.52 7.51 -0.94
CA LYS A 82 -7.81 8.10 -2.24
C LYS A 82 -7.55 7.17 -3.44
N TYR A 83 -6.50 6.35 -3.38
CA TYR A 83 -6.00 5.65 -4.57
C TYR A 83 -6.16 4.12 -4.52
N SER A 84 -6.55 3.54 -3.38
CA SER A 84 -6.74 2.10 -3.28
C SER A 84 -7.91 1.61 -4.13
N THR A 85 -7.73 0.48 -4.81
CA THR A 85 -8.80 -0.15 -5.60
C THR A 85 -9.82 -0.85 -4.71
N ASN A 86 -11.06 -1.04 -5.18
CA ASN A 86 -12.15 -1.67 -4.43
C ASN A 86 -11.87 -3.11 -3.90
N ASN A 87 -10.76 -3.74 -4.31
CA ASN A 87 -10.34 -5.04 -3.76
C ASN A 87 -9.55 -4.89 -2.46
N PHE A 88 -8.95 -3.71 -2.23
CA PHE A 88 -8.12 -3.42 -1.07
C PHE A 88 -8.96 -3.34 0.20
N CYS A 89 -8.63 -4.17 1.19
CA CYS A 89 -9.37 -4.31 2.44
C CYS A 89 -8.51 -4.23 3.70
N GLU A 90 -7.18 -4.26 3.59
CA GLU A 90 -6.29 -4.26 4.76
C GLU A 90 -5.08 -3.33 4.59
N LEU A 91 -4.94 -2.37 5.51
CA LEU A 91 -3.74 -1.56 5.66
C LEU A 91 -3.07 -1.92 6.99
N LYS A 92 -1.80 -2.34 6.95
CA LYS A 92 -0.98 -2.61 8.12
C LYS A 92 0.11 -1.56 8.24
N ILE A 93 0.08 -0.78 9.30
CA ILE A 93 1.12 0.23 9.59
C ILE A 93 2.03 -0.28 10.69
N HIS A 94 3.33 -0.15 10.48
CA HIS A 94 4.34 -0.36 11.51
C HIS A 94 5.04 0.97 11.79
N HIS A 95 4.86 1.50 12.99
CA HIS A 95 5.48 2.75 13.39
C HIS A 95 6.89 2.49 13.92
N ILE A 96 7.88 3.14 13.29
CA ILE A 96 9.26 3.15 13.79
C ILE A 96 9.41 4.16 14.93
N THR A 97 8.58 5.20 14.90
CA THR A 97 8.48 6.23 15.94
C THR A 97 7.05 6.31 16.47
N THR A 98 6.76 7.29 17.31
CA THR A 98 5.36 7.63 17.63
C THR A 98 4.59 7.97 16.36
N SER A 99 3.32 7.58 16.32
CA SER A 99 2.38 7.98 15.28
C SER A 99 2.36 9.51 15.14
N ASP A 100 2.37 9.99 13.91
CA ASP A 100 2.21 11.39 13.55
C ASP A 100 0.80 11.70 12.99
N ALA A 101 -0.09 10.71 12.96
CA ALA A 101 -1.49 10.90 12.63
C ALA A 101 -2.29 11.40 13.84
N SER A 102 -3.12 12.41 13.62
CA SER A 102 -4.08 12.90 14.61
C SER A 102 -5.37 12.07 14.60
N PRO A 103 -6.21 12.17 15.66
CA PRO A 103 -7.56 11.61 15.63
C PRO A 103 -8.39 12.08 14.42
N ASP A 104 -8.24 13.35 14.00
CA ASP A 104 -8.96 13.93 12.85
C ASP A 104 -8.51 13.30 11.52
N ASP A 105 -7.22 12.93 11.39
CA ASP A 105 -6.69 12.24 10.21
C ASP A 105 -7.28 10.82 10.12
N LEU A 106 -7.40 10.12 11.25
CA LEU A 106 -8.03 8.80 11.33
C LEU A 106 -9.52 8.88 11.01
N GLU A 107 -10.25 9.85 11.57
CA GLU A 107 -11.66 10.07 11.25
C GLU A 107 -11.86 10.33 9.75
N SER A 108 -11.04 11.21 9.17
CA SER A 108 -11.06 11.49 7.74
C SER A 108 -10.80 10.24 6.88
N PHE A 109 -9.85 9.40 7.30
CA PHE A 109 -9.58 8.12 6.67
C PHE A 109 -10.80 7.20 6.72
N PHE A 110 -11.42 7.02 7.89
CA PHE A 110 -12.58 6.13 8.06
C PHE A 110 -13.82 6.61 7.31
N ILE A 111 -14.08 7.92 7.25
CA ILE A 111 -15.17 8.49 6.44
C ILE A 111 -14.96 8.18 4.94
N CYS A 112 -13.73 8.31 4.46
CA CYS A 112 -13.40 7.92 3.08
C CYS A 112 -13.54 6.41 2.88
N TRP A 113 -13.16 5.62 3.89
CA TRP A 113 -13.22 4.17 3.86
C TRP A 113 -14.64 3.62 3.80
N GLU A 114 -15.54 4.18 4.60
CA GLU A 114 -16.97 3.80 4.69
C GLU A 114 -17.67 3.95 3.33
N ARG A 115 -17.29 4.96 2.56
CA ARG A 115 -17.88 5.23 1.23
C ARG A 115 -17.48 4.23 0.15
N ARG A 116 -16.54 3.30 0.44
CA ARG A 116 -16.08 2.31 -0.53
C ARG A 116 -17.10 1.17 -0.63
N THR A 117 -17.52 0.82 -1.84
CA THR A 117 -18.47 -0.28 -2.05
C THR A 117 -17.82 -1.62 -1.67
N PRO A 118 -18.31 -2.35 -0.65
CA PRO A 118 -17.75 -3.64 -0.29
C PRO A 118 -17.99 -4.65 -1.43
N LYS A 119 -16.92 -5.26 -1.97
CA LYS A 119 -17.05 -6.31 -3.01
C LYS A 119 -17.32 -7.70 -2.44
N LYS A 120 -17.02 -7.92 -1.16
CA LYS A 120 -17.34 -9.15 -0.44
C LYS A 120 -18.15 -8.76 0.79
N LEU A 121 -19.43 -9.11 0.78
CA LEU A 121 -20.10 -9.43 2.03
C LEU A 121 -19.32 -10.62 2.62
N LEU A 122 -18.95 -10.51 3.89
CA LEU A 122 -18.52 -11.68 4.64
C LEU A 122 -19.69 -12.67 4.62
N SER A 123 -19.64 -13.66 3.74
CA SER A 123 -20.52 -14.82 3.86
C SER A 123 -19.97 -15.66 4.99
N PHE A 124 -20.64 -15.61 6.14
CA PHE A 124 -20.43 -16.53 7.26
C PHE A 124 -21.03 -17.91 6.94
#